data_AF-A0A485JL79-F1
#
_entry.id   AF-A0A485JL79-F1
#
_cell.length_a   1.000
_cell.length_b   1.000
_cell.length_c   1.000
_cell.angle_alpha   90.00
_cell.angle_beta   90.00
_cell.angle_gamma   90.00
#
_symmetry.space_group_name_H-M   'P 1'
#
loop_
_entity.id
_entity.type
_entity.pdbx_description
1 polymer ?
#
loop_
_entity_poly.entity_id
_entity_poly.type
_entity_poly.pdbx_seq_one_letter_code
_entity_poly.pdbx_strand_id
1 'polypeptide(L)'
;MMITLRKLPLAVAVAAGVMSAQAMAVDFHGYARSGIGWTGSGGEQQCFQTTGAQSKYRLGNECETYAELKLGQEVWKEGDKSFYFDTNVAYSVAQQNDWEATDPAFREANVQGKNLIEWLPGSTIWAGKRFYQRHDVHMIDFYYWDISGPGAGLENIDVGFGKLSLAATRFL
;
A
#
# COMPACT_ATOMS: atom_id res chain seq x y z
N MET A 1 -25.30 57.31 -14.04
CA MET A 1 -25.67 55.89 -13.87
C MET A 1 -24.48 55.17 -13.26
N MET A 2 -24.45 55.00 -11.93
CA MET A 2 -23.34 54.36 -11.22
C MET A 2 -23.49 52.83 -11.33
N ILE A 3 -22.52 52.19 -11.98
CA ILE A 3 -22.43 50.73 -12.04
C ILE A 3 -21.84 50.27 -10.70
N THR A 4 -22.70 49.87 -9.77
CA THR A 4 -22.30 49.17 -8.55
C THR A 4 -21.70 47.83 -8.94
N LEU A 5 -20.37 47.71 -8.91
CA LEU A 5 -19.69 46.41 -9.02
C LEU A 5 -20.25 45.50 -7.91
N ARG A 6 -21.02 44.49 -8.30
CA ARG A 6 -21.53 43.46 -7.39
C ARG A 6 -20.33 42.69 -6.84
N LYS A 7 -19.90 43.02 -5.63
CA LYS A 7 -18.81 42.32 -4.90
C LYS A 7 -19.21 40.89 -4.46
N LEU A 8 -20.52 40.62 -4.37
CA LEU A 8 -21.08 39.31 -4.01
C LEU A 8 -20.66 38.15 -4.93
N PRO A 9 -20.85 38.20 -6.26
CA PRO A 9 -20.47 37.11 -7.15
C PRO A 9 -18.96 36.82 -7.14
N LEU A 10 -18.13 37.85 -6.97
CA LEU A 10 -16.68 37.67 -6.87
C LEU A 10 -16.30 36.98 -5.54
N ALA A 11 -16.93 37.36 -4.42
CA ALA A 11 -16.71 36.70 -3.14
C ALA A 11 -17.19 35.24 -3.14
N VAL A 12 -18.31 34.94 -3.81
CA VAL A 12 -18.82 33.57 -3.97
C VAL A 12 -17.89 32.75 -4.88
N ALA A 13 -17.36 33.31 -5.96
CA ALA A 13 -16.41 32.64 -6.82
C ALA A 13 -15.06 32.37 -6.11
N VAL A 14 -14.58 33.31 -5.30
CA VAL A 14 -13.38 33.12 -4.47
C VAL A 14 -13.63 32.09 -3.37
N ALA A 15 -14.78 32.13 -2.69
CA ALA A 15 -15.14 31.13 -1.69
C ALA A 15 -15.29 29.72 -2.29
N ALA A 16 -15.92 29.61 -3.47
CA ALA A 16 -16.00 28.35 -4.21
C ALA A 16 -14.62 27.83 -4.64
N GLY A 17 -13.73 28.74 -5.10
CA GLY A 17 -12.34 28.42 -5.43
C GLY A 17 -11.53 27.91 -4.24
N VAL A 18 -11.71 28.52 -3.07
CA VAL A 18 -11.05 28.12 -1.82
C VAL A 18 -11.62 26.79 -1.28
N MET A 19 -12.92 26.54 -1.43
CA MET A 19 -13.54 25.26 -1.04
C MET A 19 -13.23 24.12 -2.03
N SER A 20 -12.93 24.42 -3.29
CA SER A 20 -12.51 23.42 -4.28
C SER A 20 -11.08 22.92 -4.10
N ALA A 21 -10.32 23.51 -3.16
CA ALA A 21 -8.90 23.20 -2.94
C ALA A 21 -8.64 22.34 -1.70
N GLN A 22 -9.61 21.58 -1.20
CA GLN A 22 -9.25 20.35 -0.47
C GLN A 22 -8.72 19.36 -1.49
N ALA A 23 -7.45 19.53 -1.85
CA ALA A 23 -6.65 18.48 -2.45
C ALA A 23 -6.65 17.33 -1.42
N MET A 24 -7.63 16.45 -1.54
CA MET A 24 -7.62 15.10 -0.99
C MET A 24 -6.51 14.39 -1.76
N ALA A 25 -5.26 14.65 -1.37
CA ALA A 25 -4.10 14.07 -2.01
C ALA A 25 -4.15 12.58 -1.70
N VAL A 26 -4.48 11.80 -2.73
CA VAL A 26 -4.34 10.35 -2.68
C VAL A 26 -2.86 10.02 -2.55
N ASP A 27 -2.52 9.25 -1.53
CA ASP A 27 -1.17 8.72 -1.35
C ASP A 27 -0.96 7.60 -2.37
N PHE A 28 -0.06 7.83 -3.32
CA PHE A 28 0.33 6.83 -4.30
C PHE A 28 1.65 6.18 -3.86
N HIS A 29 1.57 4.88 -3.56
CA HIS A 29 2.71 4.05 -3.20
C HIS A 29 2.69 2.76 -4.01
N GLY A 30 3.78 2.00 -3.94
CA GLY A 30 3.83 0.72 -4.62
C GLY A 30 5.23 0.14 -4.69
N TYR A 31 5.31 -0.94 -5.45
CA TYR A 31 6.54 -1.60 -5.83
C TYR A 31 6.39 -2.08 -7.26
N ALA A 32 7.44 -1.98 -8.08
CA ALA A 32 7.40 -2.56 -9.41
C ALA A 32 8.79 -3.06 -9.83
N ARG A 33 8.79 -4.14 -10.62
CA ARG A 33 9.93 -4.60 -11.39
C ARG A 33 9.45 -5.04 -12.77
N SER A 34 10.25 -4.76 -13.78
CA SER A 34 10.02 -5.16 -15.16
C SER A 34 11.36 -5.16 -15.89
N GLY A 35 11.52 -6.02 -16.88
CA GLY A 35 12.75 -6.08 -17.67
C GLY A 35 12.62 -6.93 -18.92
N ILE A 36 13.74 -7.08 -19.60
CA ILE A 36 13.93 -7.96 -20.74
C ILE A 36 15.29 -8.64 -20.59
N GLY A 37 15.38 -9.90 -20.99
CA GLY A 37 16.64 -10.63 -20.95
C GLY A 37 16.67 -11.83 -21.88
N TRP A 38 17.86 -12.40 -22.02
CA TRP A 38 18.14 -13.51 -22.93
C TRP A 38 18.99 -14.56 -22.23
N THR A 39 18.83 -15.80 -22.67
CA THR A 39 19.71 -16.90 -22.24
C THR A 39 20.85 -17.09 -23.24
N GLY A 40 22.07 -17.37 -22.75
CA GLY A 40 23.24 -17.54 -23.60
C GLY A 40 23.14 -18.66 -24.65
N SER A 41 22.36 -19.70 -24.38
CA SER A 41 22.04 -20.77 -25.33
C SER A 41 20.93 -20.42 -26.34
N GLY A 42 20.43 -19.20 -26.31
CA GLY A 42 19.29 -18.73 -27.11
C GLY A 42 17.97 -18.78 -26.35
N GLY A 43 17.03 -17.93 -26.77
CA GLY A 43 15.71 -17.77 -26.15
C GLY A 43 15.62 -16.65 -25.11
N GLU A 44 14.47 -16.56 -24.46
CA GLU A 44 14.18 -15.66 -23.34
C GLU A 44 15.09 -15.92 -22.12
N GLN A 45 15.16 -14.96 -21.20
CA GLN A 45 15.85 -15.12 -19.92
C GLN A 45 15.26 -16.30 -19.14
N GLN A 46 16.14 -17.15 -18.63
CA GLN A 46 15.77 -18.21 -17.68
C GLN A 46 16.15 -17.80 -16.26
N CYS A 47 15.28 -18.15 -15.31
CA CYS A 47 15.50 -17.91 -13.90
C CYS A 47 15.85 -19.21 -13.17
N PHE A 48 16.81 -19.13 -12.25
CA PHE A 48 17.39 -20.29 -11.56
C PHE A 48 17.00 -20.31 -10.09
N GLN A 49 16.41 -21.43 -9.66
CA GLN A 49 16.13 -21.75 -8.26
C GLN A 49 16.51 -23.20 -8.01
N THR A 50 17.17 -23.46 -6.88
CA THR A 50 17.55 -24.83 -6.52
C THR A 50 16.30 -25.63 -6.19
N THR A 51 16.17 -26.85 -6.72
CA THR A 51 15.04 -27.73 -6.44
C THR A 51 14.91 -27.97 -4.94
N GLY A 52 13.73 -27.71 -4.38
CA GLY A 52 13.45 -27.82 -2.95
C GLY A 52 13.78 -26.56 -2.13
N ALA A 53 14.48 -25.57 -2.69
CA ALA A 53 14.67 -24.27 -2.04
C ALA A 53 13.37 -23.45 -2.10
N GLN A 54 13.13 -22.64 -1.07
CA GLN A 54 11.97 -21.75 -0.98
C GLN A 54 12.21 -20.36 -1.60
N SER A 55 13.43 -20.09 -2.07
CA SER A 55 13.83 -18.79 -2.63
C SER A 55 15.01 -18.92 -3.59
N LYS A 56 15.35 -17.80 -4.25
CA LYS A 56 16.47 -17.66 -5.19
C LYS A 56 17.14 -16.31 -4.97
N TYR A 57 18.45 -16.20 -5.23
CA TYR A 57 19.11 -14.89 -5.31
C TYR A 57 18.54 -14.12 -6.51
N ARG A 58 17.98 -12.94 -6.28
CA ARG A 58 17.11 -12.28 -7.26
C ARG A 58 17.83 -11.42 -8.30
N LEU A 59 19.02 -10.89 -7.99
CA LEU A 59 19.68 -9.91 -8.86
C LEU A 59 19.98 -10.52 -10.24
N GLY A 60 19.35 -9.98 -11.30
CA GLY A 60 19.45 -10.52 -12.66
C GLY A 60 18.80 -11.89 -12.84
N ASN A 61 17.92 -12.30 -11.92
CA ASN A 61 17.33 -13.63 -11.83
C ASN A 61 15.81 -13.56 -11.52
N GLU A 62 15.16 -12.53 -12.03
CA GLU A 62 13.70 -12.32 -12.02
C GLU A 62 13.22 -12.25 -13.48
N CYS A 63 12.14 -12.96 -13.82
CA CYS A 63 11.74 -13.25 -15.21
C CYS A 63 10.27 -12.92 -15.45
N GLU A 64 9.73 -12.00 -14.67
CA GLU A 64 8.34 -11.57 -14.70
C GLU A 64 8.28 -10.07 -14.48
N THR A 65 7.23 -9.44 -15.00
CA THR A 65 6.86 -8.10 -14.57
C THR A 65 5.87 -8.21 -13.43
N TYR A 66 6.24 -7.62 -12.29
CA TYR A 66 5.42 -7.61 -11.09
C TYR A 66 5.26 -6.17 -10.61
N ALA A 67 4.03 -5.79 -10.28
CA ALA A 67 3.73 -4.49 -9.74
C ALA A 67 2.66 -4.56 -8.64
N GLU A 68 2.83 -3.74 -7.60
CA GLU A 68 1.83 -3.44 -6.59
C GLU A 68 1.51 -1.95 -6.67
N LEU A 69 0.23 -1.62 -6.84
CA LEU A 69 -0.27 -0.27 -6.89
C LEU A 69 -1.12 -0.01 -5.65
N LYS A 70 -0.69 0.95 -4.82
CA LYS A 70 -1.34 1.32 -3.57
C LYS A 70 -1.90 2.73 -3.68
N LEU A 71 -3.16 2.86 -3.32
CA LEU A 71 -3.85 4.14 -3.15
C LEU A 71 -4.34 4.23 -1.71
N GLY A 72 -3.77 5.16 -0.97
CA GLY A 72 -4.11 5.43 0.42
C GLY A 72 -4.63 6.85 0.62
N GLN A 73 -5.29 7.10 1.75
CA GLN A 73 -5.73 8.44 2.11
C GLN A 73 -6.00 8.55 3.61
N GLU A 74 -5.53 9.63 4.23
CA GLU A 74 -6.05 10.06 5.54
C GLU A 74 -7.44 10.67 5.34
N VAL A 75 -8.48 9.89 5.59
CA VAL A 75 -9.88 10.27 5.29
C VAL A 75 -10.51 11.14 6.38
N TRP A 76 -9.92 11.16 7.58
CA TRP A 76 -10.37 11.99 8.69
C TRP A 76 -9.23 12.26 9.67
N LYS A 77 -9.19 13.47 10.21
CA LYS A 77 -8.23 13.88 11.25
C LYS A 77 -8.86 14.92 12.17
N GLU A 78 -8.71 14.71 13.48
CA GLU A 78 -9.05 15.69 14.51
C GLU A 78 -8.01 15.63 15.64
N GLY A 79 -7.19 16.68 15.75
CA GLY A 79 -6.04 16.69 16.66
C GLY A 79 -5.11 15.50 16.38
N ASP A 80 -4.89 14.69 17.41
CA ASP A 80 -4.02 13.50 17.35
C ASP A 80 -4.74 12.25 16.83
N LYS A 81 -6.07 12.29 16.67
CA LYS A 81 -6.88 11.18 16.19
C LYS A 81 -6.96 11.23 14.67
N SER A 82 -6.81 10.09 13.99
CA SER A 82 -7.03 10.02 12.54
C SER A 82 -7.47 8.65 12.04
N PHE A 83 -8.09 8.63 10.86
CA PHE A 83 -8.40 7.43 10.11
C PHE A 83 -7.67 7.44 8.77
N TYR A 84 -6.94 6.36 8.50
CA TYR A 84 -6.26 6.12 7.24
C TYR A 84 -6.88 4.93 6.53
N PHE A 85 -7.26 5.10 5.27
CA PHE A 85 -7.71 4.03 4.40
C PHE A 85 -6.60 3.66 3.42
N ASP A 86 -6.33 2.37 3.24
CA ASP A 86 -5.26 1.89 2.36
C ASP A 86 -5.73 0.72 1.48
N THR A 87 -5.25 0.69 0.25
CA THR A 87 -5.55 -0.34 -0.75
C THR A 87 -4.28 -0.86 -1.41
N ASN A 88 -4.34 -2.06 -2.00
CA ASN A 88 -3.26 -2.60 -2.82
C ASN A 88 -3.80 -3.56 -3.88
N VAL A 89 -3.50 -3.27 -5.14
CA VAL A 89 -3.78 -4.12 -6.30
C VAL A 89 -2.45 -4.59 -6.88
N ALA A 90 -2.25 -5.90 -6.91
CA ALA A 90 -1.04 -6.50 -7.46
C ALA A 90 -1.29 -7.12 -8.83
N TYR A 91 -0.32 -6.94 -9.73
CA TYR A 91 -0.27 -7.48 -11.08
C TYR A 91 0.99 -8.33 -11.24
N SER A 92 0.86 -9.46 -11.92
CA SER A 92 1.99 -10.29 -12.32
C SER A 92 1.73 -10.77 -13.75
N VAL A 93 2.69 -10.50 -14.64
CA VAL A 93 2.64 -10.87 -16.06
C VAL A 93 3.99 -11.39 -16.53
N ALA A 94 3.97 -12.15 -17.63
CA ALA A 94 5.14 -12.87 -18.14
C ALA A 94 6.14 -11.98 -18.92
N GLN A 95 5.81 -10.70 -19.15
CA GLN A 95 6.65 -9.69 -19.80
C GLN A 95 7.11 -10.07 -21.21
N GLN A 96 6.29 -10.84 -21.93
CA GLN A 96 6.61 -11.33 -23.28
C GLN A 96 6.03 -10.47 -24.39
N ASN A 97 4.97 -9.74 -24.10
CA ASN A 97 4.25 -8.93 -25.07
C ASN A 97 3.82 -7.59 -24.45
N ASP A 98 3.43 -6.65 -25.30
CA ASP A 98 2.81 -5.39 -24.89
C ASP A 98 1.44 -5.64 -24.23
N TRP A 99 0.57 -6.38 -24.93
CA TRP A 99 -0.75 -6.72 -24.41
C TRP A 99 -0.71 -8.04 -23.63
N GLU A 100 -0.75 -7.94 -22.31
CA GLU A 100 -0.83 -9.10 -21.41
C GLU A 100 -2.04 -8.98 -20.48
N ALA A 101 -3.08 -9.79 -20.74
CA ALA A 101 -4.22 -9.91 -19.84
C ALA A 101 -3.83 -10.72 -18.60
N THR A 102 -4.31 -10.31 -17.42
CA THR A 102 -4.08 -10.99 -16.15
C THR A 102 -5.24 -10.72 -15.19
N ASP A 103 -5.40 -11.58 -14.19
CA ASP A 103 -6.34 -11.38 -13.09
C ASP A 103 -5.59 -10.75 -11.90
N PRO A 104 -5.83 -9.48 -11.57
CA PRO A 104 -5.11 -8.82 -10.49
C PRO A 104 -5.51 -9.36 -9.12
N ALA A 105 -4.55 -9.40 -8.20
CA ALA A 105 -4.81 -9.75 -6.81
C ALA A 105 -5.17 -8.49 -6.00
N PHE A 106 -6.38 -8.45 -5.44
CA PHE A 106 -6.76 -7.41 -4.48
C PHE A 106 -6.24 -7.76 -3.08
N ARG A 107 -5.04 -7.30 -2.76
CA ARG A 107 -4.24 -7.77 -1.63
C ARG A 107 -4.52 -7.02 -0.33
N GLU A 108 -4.77 -5.71 -0.41
CA GLU A 108 -5.05 -4.88 0.76
C GLU A 108 -6.30 -4.01 0.55
N ALA A 109 -7.08 -3.90 1.61
CA ALA A 109 -8.22 -3.01 1.79
C ALA A 109 -8.49 -2.95 3.29
N ASN A 110 -7.92 -1.95 3.97
CA ASN A 110 -8.00 -1.82 5.41
C ASN A 110 -8.17 -0.36 5.84
N VAL A 111 -8.70 -0.18 7.04
CA VAL A 111 -8.76 1.10 7.73
C VAL A 111 -7.94 1.00 9.02
N GLN A 112 -7.16 2.04 9.29
CA GLN A 112 -6.33 2.19 10.48
C GLN A 112 -6.78 3.44 11.24
N GLY A 113 -7.20 3.26 12.49
CA GLY A 113 -7.60 4.32 13.39
C GLY A 113 -6.53 4.60 14.44
N LYS A 114 -5.87 5.74 14.36
CA LYS A 114 -4.76 6.13 15.25
C LYS A 114 -5.28 6.95 16.43
N ASN A 115 -4.75 6.68 17.63
CA ASN A 115 -5.06 7.41 18.88
C ASN A 115 -6.55 7.43 19.27
N LEU A 116 -7.32 6.41 18.86
CA LEU A 116 -8.76 6.37 19.14
C LEU A 116 -9.08 5.87 20.55
N ILE A 117 -8.16 5.11 21.17
CA ILE A 117 -8.32 4.55 22.51
C ILE A 117 -7.60 5.45 23.52
N GLU A 118 -8.36 6.21 24.30
CA GLU A 118 -7.82 7.26 25.19
C GLU A 118 -6.86 6.71 26.26
N TRP A 119 -7.14 5.51 26.77
CA TRP A 119 -6.30 4.85 27.78
C TRP A 119 -5.09 4.11 27.18
N LEU A 120 -4.95 4.09 25.84
CA LEU A 120 -3.79 3.56 25.11
C LEU A 120 -3.27 4.59 24.10
N PRO A 121 -2.69 5.72 24.56
CA PRO A 121 -2.16 6.74 23.67
C PRO A 121 -1.06 6.17 22.77
N GLY A 122 -1.06 6.58 21.50
CA GLY A 122 -0.16 6.09 20.46
C GLY A 122 -0.61 4.80 19.76
N SER A 123 -1.60 4.09 20.31
CA SER A 123 -2.05 2.82 19.71
C SER A 123 -2.86 3.03 18.42
N THR A 124 -2.88 2.00 17.58
CA THR A 124 -3.65 1.98 16.34
C THR A 124 -4.53 0.74 16.29
N ILE A 125 -5.84 0.91 16.12
CA ILE A 125 -6.75 -0.19 15.78
C ILE A 125 -6.88 -0.30 14.27
N TRP A 126 -6.98 -1.51 13.75
CA TRP A 126 -7.17 -1.71 12.32
C TRP A 126 -8.03 -2.93 12.03
N ALA A 127 -8.71 -2.91 10.88
CA ALA A 127 -9.47 -4.03 10.35
C ALA A 127 -9.46 -4.02 8.82
N GLY A 128 -9.49 -5.21 8.23
CA GLY A 128 -9.52 -5.41 6.77
C GLY A 128 -8.41 -6.34 6.28
N LYS A 129 -8.18 -6.36 4.97
CA LYS A 129 -7.04 -7.06 4.38
C LYS A 129 -5.81 -6.16 4.45
N ARG A 130 -4.73 -6.61 5.08
CA ARG A 130 -3.54 -5.79 5.32
C ARG A 130 -2.27 -6.62 5.23
N PHE A 131 -1.22 -6.00 4.70
CA PHE A 131 0.14 -6.49 4.90
C PHE A 131 0.63 -6.10 6.29
N TYR A 132 0.66 -7.08 7.18
CA TYR A 132 0.86 -6.83 8.60
C TYR A 132 2.31 -7.13 9.02
N GLN A 133 3.07 -6.07 9.29
CA GLN A 133 4.41 -6.09 9.90
C GLN A 133 5.30 -7.21 9.33
N ARG A 134 5.39 -7.28 8.00
CA ARG A 134 6.15 -8.31 7.30
C ARG A 134 7.65 -8.08 7.46
N HIS A 135 8.39 -9.17 7.56
CA HIS A 135 9.85 -9.16 7.53
C HIS A 135 10.38 -10.08 6.44
N ASP A 136 11.26 -9.52 5.60
CA ASP A 136 11.85 -10.20 4.46
C ASP A 136 13.37 -10.03 4.39
N VAL A 137 14.00 -10.89 3.60
CA VAL A 137 15.38 -10.74 3.17
C VAL A 137 15.36 -10.37 1.69
N HIS A 138 15.50 -9.08 1.41
CA HIS A 138 15.31 -8.49 0.09
C HIS A 138 16.08 -9.20 -1.04
N MET A 139 17.36 -9.55 -0.83
CA MET A 139 18.23 -10.11 -1.87
C MET A 139 17.81 -11.51 -2.38
N ILE A 140 17.01 -12.23 -1.59
CA ILE A 140 16.45 -13.54 -1.94
C ILE A 140 14.93 -13.53 -2.10
N ASP A 141 14.30 -12.36 -1.97
CA ASP A 141 12.83 -12.18 -2.05
C ASP A 141 12.04 -13.15 -1.14
N PHE A 142 12.59 -13.42 0.06
CA PHE A 142 12.03 -14.40 0.99
C PHE A 142 11.46 -13.72 2.23
N TYR A 143 10.17 -13.92 2.46
CA TYR A 143 9.48 -13.51 3.68
C TYR A 143 9.60 -14.61 4.73
N TYR A 144 10.33 -14.34 5.82
CA TYR A 144 10.47 -15.28 6.94
C TYR A 144 9.44 -15.04 8.05
N TRP A 145 8.83 -13.85 8.07
CA TRP A 145 7.70 -13.54 8.93
C TRP A 145 6.67 -12.72 8.16
N ASP A 146 5.60 -13.38 7.74
CA ASP A 146 4.48 -12.74 7.06
C ASP A 146 3.18 -13.41 7.52
N ILE A 147 2.35 -12.67 8.25
CA ILE A 147 1.02 -13.14 8.67
C ILE A 147 -0.13 -12.39 7.97
N SER A 148 0.16 -11.79 6.83
CA SER A 148 -0.76 -10.90 6.12
C SER A 148 -1.99 -11.61 5.60
N GLY A 149 -3.10 -10.87 5.53
CA GLY A 149 -4.38 -11.39 5.07
C GLY A 149 -5.56 -10.59 5.63
N PRO A 150 -6.78 -11.11 5.49
CA PRO A 150 -7.93 -10.59 6.23
C PRO A 150 -7.72 -10.72 7.73
N GLY A 151 -7.90 -9.63 8.47
CA GLY A 151 -7.74 -9.65 9.91
C GLY A 151 -8.15 -8.34 10.59
N ALA A 152 -7.80 -8.27 11.86
CA ALA A 152 -7.90 -7.07 12.69
C ALA A 152 -6.85 -7.11 13.79
N GLY A 153 -6.54 -5.95 14.36
CA GLY A 153 -5.58 -5.88 15.46
C GLY A 153 -5.53 -4.54 16.15
N LEU A 154 -4.74 -4.51 17.22
CA LEU A 154 -4.37 -3.35 18.01
C LEU A 154 -2.84 -3.33 18.09
N GLU A 155 -2.22 -2.30 17.54
CA GLU A 155 -0.76 -2.20 17.44
C GLU A 155 -0.23 -0.97 18.17
N ASN A 156 1.08 -1.01 18.46
CA ASN A 156 1.84 0.07 19.09
C ASN A 156 1.34 0.48 20.48
N ILE A 157 0.84 -0.49 21.26
CA ILE A 157 0.53 -0.30 22.68
C ILE A 157 1.83 -0.02 23.41
N ASP A 158 1.92 1.12 24.09
CA ASP A 158 3.07 1.43 24.92
C ASP A 158 3.03 0.64 26.23
N VAL A 159 4.07 -0.16 26.47
CA VAL A 159 4.24 -0.93 27.72
C VAL A 159 5.44 -0.42 28.54
N GLY A 160 5.89 0.81 28.28
CA GLY A 160 6.95 1.53 29.01
C GLY A 160 8.35 1.25 28.47
N PHE A 161 8.74 -0.02 28.33
CA PHE A 161 10.07 -0.42 27.83
C PHE A 161 10.06 -0.83 26.35
N GLY A 162 8.90 -0.79 25.69
CA GLY A 162 8.73 -1.25 24.32
C GLY A 162 7.30 -1.08 23.81
N LYS A 163 7.03 -1.61 22.63
CA LYS A 163 5.71 -1.58 21.98
C LYS A 163 5.16 -3.00 21.84
N LEU A 164 3.92 -3.19 22.28
CA LEU A 164 3.16 -4.43 22.14
C LEU A 164 2.16 -4.28 20.98
N SER A 165 2.06 -5.33 20.16
CA SER A 165 1.06 -5.41 19.09
C SER A 165 0.38 -6.77 19.10
N LEU A 166 -0.94 -6.79 18.90
CA LEU A 166 -1.78 -7.97 18.89
C LEU A 166 -2.62 -7.96 17.62
N ALA A 167 -2.62 -9.07 16.88
CA ALA A 167 -3.40 -9.22 15.66
C ALA A 167 -3.94 -10.64 15.53
N ALA A 168 -5.11 -10.75 14.89
CA ALA A 168 -5.68 -12.02 14.45
C ALA A 168 -5.93 -11.93 12.93
N THR A 169 -5.29 -12.83 12.19
CA THR A 169 -5.41 -12.92 10.73
C THR A 169 -5.87 -14.31 10.32
N ARG A 170 -6.42 -14.43 9.11
CA ARG A 170 -6.84 -15.70 8.51
C ARG A 170 -6.07 -15.94 7.22
N PHE A 171 -5.55 -17.15 7.08
CA PHE A 171 -5.08 -17.71 5.80
C PHE A 171 -6.15 -18.67 5.27
N LEU A 172 -6.34 -18.68 3.96
CA LEU A 172 -7.00 -19.77 3.24
C LEU A 172 -5.93 -20.53 2.47
#